data_AF-A0A150P2Y5-F1
#
_entry.id   AF-A0A150P2Y5-F1
#
_cell.length_a   1.000
_cell.length_b   1.000
_cell.length_c   1.000
_cell.angle_alpha   90.00
_cell.angle_beta   90.00
_cell.angle_gamma   90.00
#
_symmetry.space_group_name_H-M   'P 1'
#
loop_
_entity.id
_entity.type
_entity.pdbx_description
1 polymer ?
#
loop_
_entity_poly.entity_id
_entity_poly.type
_entity_poly.pdbx_seq_one_letter_code
_entity_poly.pdbx_strand_id
1 'polypeptide(L)'
;MNAMTTTPDPPIDPDRLDFDRDARAHLAFGCGMHCCIGASLARVELQEALRALVTRLPDLRLDADVQWKTATFFRGPLTMRVTW
;
A
#
# COMPACT_ATOMS: atom_id res chain seq x y z
N MET A 1 -11.88 14.28 17.64
CA MET A 1 -12.31 12.88 17.88
C MET A 1 -11.49 11.92 17.01
N ASN A 2 -10.22 11.76 17.36
CA ASN A 2 -9.44 10.53 17.18
C ASN A 2 -8.89 10.28 18.58
N ALA A 3 -8.89 9.05 19.08
CA ALA A 3 -8.31 8.75 20.38
C ALA A 3 -6.84 9.16 20.33
N MET A 4 -6.55 10.26 21.02
CA MET A 4 -5.25 10.90 21.11
C MET A 4 -4.48 10.10 22.16
N THR A 5 -3.75 9.07 21.72
CA THR A 5 -2.66 8.54 22.53
C THR A 5 -1.74 9.72 22.84
N THR A 6 -1.59 10.05 24.12
CA THR A 6 -0.83 11.21 24.62
C THR A 6 0.69 11.08 24.42
N THR A 7 1.13 10.00 23.78
CA THR A 7 2.53 9.74 23.43
C THR A 7 2.76 10.20 21.99
N PRO A 8 3.77 11.05 21.71
CA PRO A 8 4.16 11.32 20.33
C PRO A 8 4.59 10.01 19.67
N ASP A 9 4.10 9.77 18.45
CA ASP A 9 4.55 8.64 17.64
C ASP A 9 6.08 8.73 17.47
N PRO A 10 6.80 7.59 17.50
CA PRO A 10 8.22 7.58 17.20
C PRO A 10 8.47 8.21 15.82
N PRO A 11 9.60 8.92 15.61
CA PRO A 11 9.89 9.54 14.33
C PRO A 11 9.88 8.49 13.21
N ILE A 12 9.01 8.70 12.22
CA ILE A 12 8.86 7.86 11.04
C ILE A 12 9.66 8.50 9.91
N ASP A 13 10.51 7.72 9.25
CA ASP A 13 11.05 8.08 7.94
C ASP A 13 9.97 7.80 6.88
N PRO A 14 9.32 8.82 6.29
CA PRO A 14 8.18 8.62 5.39
C PRO A 14 8.58 7.99 4.06
N ASP A 15 9.85 8.08 3.67
CA ASP A 15 10.35 7.59 2.37
C ASP A 15 10.89 6.15 2.47
N ARG A 16 11.00 5.61 3.69
CA ARG A 16 11.46 4.25 3.95
C ARG A 16 10.28 3.28 4.07
N LEU A 17 10.34 2.18 3.32
CA LEU A 17 9.47 1.04 3.51
C LEU A 17 9.97 0.21 4.71
N ASP A 18 9.17 0.18 5.78
CA ASP A 18 9.40 -0.61 6.98
C ASP A 18 8.23 -1.58 7.19
N PHE A 19 8.51 -2.88 7.11
CA PHE A 19 7.50 -3.94 7.24
C PHE A 19 7.10 -4.20 8.70
N ASP A 20 7.95 -3.83 9.66
CA ASP A 20 7.71 -4.06 11.10
C ASP A 20 7.01 -2.87 11.78
N ARG A 21 6.78 -1.78 11.04
CA ARG A 21 6.09 -0.59 11.51
C ARG A 21 4.64 -0.88 11.94
N ASP A 22 4.21 -0.32 13.07
CA ASP A 22 2.77 -0.19 13.37
C ASP A 22 2.15 0.83 12.39
N ALA A 23 1.46 0.30 11.38
CA ALA A 23 0.85 1.09 10.32
C ALA A 23 -0.63 1.44 10.59
N ARG A 24 -1.19 1.14 11.79
CA ARG A 24 -2.62 1.33 12.09
C ARG A 24 -3.12 2.78 11.91
N ALA A 25 -2.23 3.76 12.04
CA ALA A 25 -2.55 5.18 11.94
C ALA A 25 -2.56 5.73 10.49
N HIS A 26 -2.32 4.90 9.46
CA HIS A 26 -2.30 5.39 8.08
C HIS A 26 -3.69 5.86 7.60
N LEU A 27 -3.73 6.85 6.70
CA LEU A 27 -4.99 7.39 6.15
C LEU A 27 -5.37 6.81 4.77
N ALA A 28 -4.70 5.75 4.29
CA ALA A 28 -4.96 5.16 2.98
C ALA A 28 -6.42 4.71 2.74
N PHE A 29 -7.15 4.38 3.81
CA PHE A 29 -8.56 4.01 3.78
C PHE A 29 -9.48 5.08 4.40
N GLY A 30 -9.00 6.30 4.62
CA GLY A 30 -9.73 7.35 5.32
C GLY A 30 -9.93 7.07 6.82
N CYS A 31 -10.75 7.88 7.47
CA CYS A 31 -11.06 7.77 8.90
C CYS A 31 -12.49 8.26 9.22
N GLY A 32 -13.05 7.82 10.34
CA GLY A 32 -14.37 8.26 10.82
C GLY A 32 -15.53 7.75 9.95
N MET A 33 -16.57 8.56 9.79
CA MET A 33 -17.82 8.19 9.10
C MET A 33 -17.63 7.81 7.63
N HIS A 34 -16.55 8.27 7.00
CA HIS A 34 -16.23 7.99 5.60
C HIS A 34 -15.03 7.05 5.45
N CYS A 35 -14.74 6.26 6.49
CA CYS A 35 -13.78 5.17 6.36
C CYS A 35 -14.20 4.22 5.23
N CYS A 36 -13.23 3.80 4.42
CA CYS A 36 -13.47 2.95 3.26
C CYS A 36 -14.16 1.66 3.69
N ILE A 37 -15.41 1.47 3.27
CA ILE A 37 -16.19 0.26 3.52
C ILE A 37 -15.49 -1.00 2.95
N GLY A 38 -14.68 -0.82 1.89
CA GLY A 38 -13.89 -1.87 1.26
C GLY A 38 -12.55 -2.17 1.92
N ALA A 39 -12.17 -1.51 3.03
CA ALA A 39 -10.84 -1.64 3.61
C ALA A 39 -10.47 -3.09 3.99
N SER A 40 -11.43 -3.87 4.51
CA SER A 40 -11.19 -5.28 4.85
C SER A 40 -11.00 -6.15 3.61
N LEU A 41 -11.81 -5.92 2.57
CA LEU A 41 -11.70 -6.66 1.31
C LEU A 41 -10.37 -6.35 0.61
N ALA A 42 -10.03 -5.07 0.47
CA ALA A 42 -8.78 -4.63 -0.15
C ALA A 42 -7.53 -5.22 0.54
N ARG A 43 -7.57 -5.38 1.87
CA ARG A 43 -6.48 -6.03 2.62
C ARG A 43 -6.35 -7.51 2.25
N VAL A 44 -7.46 -8.25 2.18
CA VAL A 44 -7.45 -9.66 1.79
C VAL A 44 -6.96 -9.81 0.35
N GLU A 45 -7.46 -8.98 -0.57
CA GLU A 45 -7.05 -8.99 -1.97
C GLU A 45 -5.54 -8.75 -2.11
N LEU A 46 -5.01 -7.73 -1.42
CA LEU A 46 -3.59 -7.41 -1.47
C LEU A 46 -2.73 -8.52 -0.85
N GLN A 47 -3.15 -9.10 0.27
CA GLN A 47 -2.45 -10.21 0.92
C GLN A 47 -2.34 -11.41 -0.01
N GLU A 48 -3.44 -11.81 -0.65
CA GLU A 48 -3.45 -12.96 -1.55
C GLU A 48 -2.74 -12.68 -2.87
N ALA A 49 -2.86 -11.47 -3.43
CA ALA A 49 -2.11 -11.07 -4.62
C ALA A 49 -0.59 -11.10 -4.35
N LEU A 50 -0.12 -10.48 -3.27
CA LEU A 50 1.30 -10.48 -2.91
C LEU A 50 1.81 -11.89 -2.61
N ARG A 51 1.05 -12.69 -1.85
CA ARG A 51 1.37 -14.10 -1.59
C ARG A 51 1.53 -14.87 -2.89
N ALA A 52 0.59 -14.75 -3.82
CA ALA A 52 0.65 -15.46 -5.09
C ALA A 52 1.86 -15.03 -5.94
N LEU A 53 2.14 -13.72 -6.01
CA LEU A 53 3.30 -13.21 -6.75
C LEU A 53 4.60 -13.76 -6.18
N VAL A 54 4.85 -13.62 -4.87
CA VAL A 54 6.15 -14.03 -4.28
C VAL A 54 6.34 -15.54 -4.23
N THR A 55 5.27 -16.32 -4.17
CA THR A 55 5.36 -17.79 -4.11
C THR A 55 5.42 -18.45 -5.49
N ARG A 56 4.75 -17.88 -6.49
CA ARG A 56 4.64 -18.48 -7.83
C ARG A 56 5.58 -17.88 -8.86
N LEU A 57 5.99 -16.62 -8.67
CA LEU A 57 6.87 -15.87 -9.57
C LEU A 57 8.09 -15.33 -8.78
N PRO A 58 8.95 -16.22 -8.25
CA PRO A 58 10.06 -15.80 -7.37
C PRO A 58 11.09 -14.89 -8.07
N ASP A 59 11.23 -15.01 -9.38
CA ASP A 59 12.16 -14.23 -10.20
C ASP A 59 11.49 -13.02 -10.89
N LEU A 60 10.29 -12.62 -10.43
CA LEU A 60 9.54 -11.50 -10.97
C LEU A 60 10.36 -10.21 -10.92
N ARG A 61 10.59 -9.63 -12.09
CA ARG A 61 11.34 -8.37 -12.25
C ARG A 61 10.69 -7.48 -13.31
N LEU A 62 11.01 -6.19 -13.25
CA LEU A 62 10.60 -5.23 -14.28
C LEU A 62 11.32 -5.53 -15.59
N ASP A 63 10.56 -5.52 -16.69
CA ASP A 63 11.06 -5.69 -18.05
C ASP A 63 11.33 -4.34 -18.75
N ALA A 64 10.68 -3.26 -18.26
CA ALA A 64 10.84 -1.91 -18.75
C ALA A 64 10.45 -0.88 -17.68
N ASP A 65 10.72 0.39 -17.94
CA ASP A 65 10.32 1.50 -17.07
C ASP A 65 8.81 1.57 -16.87
N VAL A 66 8.40 1.77 -15.62
CA VAL A 66 6.99 1.91 -15.24
C VAL A 66 6.44 3.20 -15.81
N GLN A 67 5.38 3.09 -16.60
CA GLN A 67 4.65 4.25 -17.09
C GLN A 67 3.61 4.62 -16.03
N TRP A 68 3.67 5.84 -15.52
CA TRP A 68 2.79 6.31 -14.43
C TRP A 68 1.60 7.10 -14.96
N LYS A 69 0.46 6.99 -14.26
CA LYS A 69 -0.70 7.84 -14.53
C LYS A 69 -0.38 9.30 -14.17
N THR A 70 -0.70 10.24 -15.05
CA THR A 70 -0.44 11.68 -14.87
C THR A 70 -1.71 12.52 -14.71
N ALA A 71 -2.86 12.04 -15.17
CA ALA A 71 -4.11 12.81 -15.22
C ALA A 71 -5.23 12.21 -14.34
N THR A 72 -4.88 11.48 -13.28
CA THR A 72 -5.85 10.78 -12.41
C THR A 72 -5.55 11.05 -10.94
N PHE A 73 -6.61 11.13 -10.11
CA PHE A 73 -6.49 11.29 -8.65
C PHE A 73 -5.78 10.10 -7.98
N PHE A 74 -5.96 8.90 -8.52
CA PHE A 74 -5.29 7.70 -8.04
C PHE A 74 -3.85 7.62 -8.57
N ARG A 75 -2.89 7.46 -7.66
CA ARG A 75 -1.51 7.14 -8.04
C ARG A 75 -1.38 5.65 -8.33
N GLY A 76 -0.69 5.33 -9.41
CA GLY A 76 -0.35 3.95 -9.76
C GLY A 76 0.21 3.84 -11.17
N PRO A 77 0.80 2.68 -11.51
CA PRO A 77 1.21 2.40 -12.87
C PRO A 77 0.02 2.52 -13.83
N LEU A 78 0.22 3.21 -14.95
CA LEU A 78 -0.59 3.03 -16.14
C LEU A 78 -0.22 1.69 -16.80
N THR A 79 1.08 1.41 -16.90
CA THR A 79 1.62 0.15 -17.40
C THR A 79 2.85 -0.25 -16.58
N MET A 80 2.92 -1.52 -16.17
CA MET A 80 4.08 -2.11 -15.50
C MET A 80 4.41 -3.44 -16.19
N ARG A 81 5.42 -3.43 -17.04
CA ARG A 81 5.87 -4.63 -17.77
C ARG A 81 6.79 -5.45 -16.87
N VAL A 82 6.53 -6.75 -16.79
CA VAL A 82 7.26 -7.69 -15.93
C VAL A 82 7.64 -8.95 -16.69
N THR A 83 8.67 -9.62 -16.20
CA THR A 83 9.14 -10.95 -16.61
C THR A 83 9.48 -11.75 -15.36
N TRP A 84 9.40 -13.08 -15.42
CA TRP A 84 9.49 -13.99 -14.28
C TRP A 84 10.07 -15.35 -14.72
#